data_AF-A0A261GF24-F1
#
_entry.id   AF-A0A261GF24-F1
#
_cell.length_a   1.000
_cell.length_b   1.000
_cell.length_c   1.000
_cell.angle_alpha   90.00
_cell.angle_beta   90.00
_cell.angle_gamma   90.00
#
_symmetry.space_group_name_H-M   'P 1'
#
loop_
_entity.id
_entity.type
_entity.pdbx_description
1 polymer ?
#
loop_
_entity_poly.entity_id
_entity_poly.type
_entity_poly.pdbx_seq_one_letter_code
_entity_poly.pdbx_strand_id
1 'polypeptide(L)'
;MRRMNLALAAAAGNPAMTMLAQGLIEAEFAITPTTDYPTRVRARFLSYHVRVANGIAGGRAEDARAALVGLWSFESDRANGGSAEEQPVERPPRMRDLRLPPVQRLTPLPE
;
A
#
# COMPACT_ATOMS: atom_id res chain seq x y z
N MET A 1 -0.88 9.63 -4.19
CA MET A 1 -2.13 9.43 -4.96
C MET A 1 -2.17 10.31 -6.20
N ARG A 2 -2.31 11.63 -6.07
CA ARG A 2 -2.50 12.50 -7.25
C ARG A 2 -1.38 12.45 -8.29
N ARG A 3 -0.12 12.49 -7.86
CA ARG A 3 1.03 12.32 -8.77
C ARG A 3 1.07 10.96 -9.46
N MET A 4 0.54 9.91 -8.82
CA MET A 4 0.37 8.59 -9.44
C MET A 4 -0.70 8.64 -10.52
N ASN A 5 -1.85 9.27 -10.25
CA ASN A 5 -2.93 9.42 -11.23
C ASN A 5 -2.49 10.26 -12.45
N LEU A 6 -1.69 11.31 -12.22
CA LEU A 6 -1.06 12.07 -13.30
C LEU A 6 -0.13 11.18 -14.16
N ALA A 7 0.73 10.39 -13.51
CA ALA A 7 1.62 9.48 -14.22
C ALA A 7 0.86 8.40 -15.01
N LEU A 8 -0.24 7.88 -14.45
CA LEU A 8 -1.12 6.93 -15.12
C LEU A 8 -1.82 7.57 -16.34
N ALA A 9 -2.33 8.79 -16.21
CA ALA A 9 -2.96 9.52 -17.31
C ALA A 9 -1.97 9.81 -18.46
N ALA A 10 -0.73 10.18 -18.10
CA ALA A 10 0.34 10.40 -19.06
C ALA A 10 0.75 9.09 -19.76
N ALA A 11 0.93 7.99 -19.01
CA ALA A 11 1.26 6.68 -19.55
C ALA A 11 0.16 6.12 -20.47
N ALA A 12 -1.10 6.43 -20.19
CA ALA A 12 -2.24 6.06 -21.03
C ALA A 12 -2.35 6.90 -22.31
N GLY A 13 -1.51 7.92 -22.51
CA GLY A 13 -1.58 8.82 -23.65
C GLY A 13 -2.85 9.67 -23.70
N ASN A 14 -3.49 9.94 -22.55
CA ASN A 14 -4.71 10.72 -22.46
C ASN A 14 -4.39 12.17 -22.03
N PRO A 15 -4.22 13.11 -22.99
CA PRO A 15 -3.81 14.48 -22.68
C PRO A 15 -4.85 15.24 -21.86
N ALA A 16 -6.14 15.02 -22.13
CA ALA A 16 -7.23 15.65 -21.37
C ALA A 16 -7.17 15.25 -19.89
N MET A 17 -7.05 13.95 -19.60
CA MET A 17 -6.92 13.46 -18.23
C MET A 17 -5.63 13.91 -17.55
N THR A 18 -4.54 14.03 -18.32
CA THR A 18 -3.27 14.54 -17.80
C THR A 18 -3.40 16.00 -17.35
N MET A 19 -4.01 16.86 -18.18
CA MET A 19 -4.26 18.26 -17.85
C MET A 19 -5.20 18.41 -16.64
N LEU A 20 -6.27 17.62 -16.58
CA LEU A 20 -7.20 17.65 -15.46
C LEU A 20 -6.54 17.20 -14.15
N ALA A 21 -5.75 16.13 -14.18
CA ALA A 21 -5.02 15.65 -13.00
C ALA A 21 -3.99 16.69 -12.51
N GLN A 22 -3.32 17.38 -13.43
CA GLN A 22 -2.39 18.46 -13.10
C GLN A 22 -3.10 19.66 -12.47
N GLY A 23 -4.18 20.15 -13.07
CA GLY A 23 -4.95 21.28 -12.52
C GLY A 23 -5.53 20.98 -11.12
N LEU A 24 -5.93 19.73 -10.87
CA LEU A 24 -6.44 19.30 -9.57
C LEU A 24 -5.33 19.20 -8.50
N ILE A 25 -4.11 18.87 -8.91
CA ILE A 25 -2.93 18.96 -8.04
C ILE A 25 -2.69 20.42 -7.65
N GLU A 26 -2.64 21.33 -8.63
CA GLU A 26 -2.36 22.75 -8.39
C GLU A 26 -3.42 23.42 -7.52
N ALA A 27 -4.70 23.17 -7.79
CA ALA A 27 -5.82 23.70 -7.02
C ALA A 27 -5.79 23.23 -5.55
N GLU A 28 -5.32 22.01 -5.28
CA GLU A 28 -5.30 21.50 -3.92
C GLU A 28 -4.03 21.83 -3.16
N PHE A 29 -2.86 21.92 -3.81
CA PHE A 29 -1.65 22.41 -3.15
C PHE A 29 -1.70 23.91 -2.85
N ALA A 30 -2.60 24.67 -3.48
CA ALA A 30 -2.96 26.01 -3.03
C ALA A 30 -3.59 26.03 -1.62
N ILE A 31 -4.13 24.90 -1.17
CA ILE A 31 -4.66 24.68 0.18
C ILE A 31 -3.63 23.84 0.94
N THR A 32 -2.85 24.47 1.81
CA THR A 32 -1.81 23.75 2.58
C THR A 32 -2.43 22.59 3.35
N PRO A 33 -2.10 21.32 3.05
CA PRO A 33 -2.66 20.21 3.79
C PRO A 33 -1.97 20.11 5.15
N THR A 34 -2.74 20.24 6.23
CA THR A 34 -2.24 20.33 7.61
C THR A 34 -2.02 18.97 8.29
N THR A 35 -2.38 17.86 7.64
CA THR A 35 -2.48 16.55 8.30
C THR A 35 -1.70 15.48 7.56
N ASP A 36 -0.68 14.96 8.25
CA ASP A 36 0.13 13.84 7.78
C ASP A 36 -0.61 12.51 8.02
N TYR A 37 -0.52 11.56 7.09
CA TYR A 37 -1.20 10.27 7.25
C TYR A 37 -0.47 9.36 8.26
N PRO A 38 -1.18 8.59 9.11
CA PRO A 38 -0.55 7.57 9.93
C PRO A 38 0.26 6.58 9.08
N THR A 39 1.39 6.07 9.60
CA THR A 39 2.31 5.19 8.86
C THR A 39 1.63 3.97 8.23
N ARG A 40 0.66 3.35 8.92
CA ARG A 40 -0.11 2.21 8.39
C ARG A 40 -0.92 2.57 7.15
N VAL A 41 -1.52 3.76 7.14
CA VAL A 41 -2.31 4.27 6.00
C VAL A 41 -1.38 4.50 4.81
N ARG A 42 -0.21 5.12 5.04
CA ARG A 42 0.82 5.31 3.99
C ARG A 42 1.31 3.99 3.41
N ALA A 43 1.59 3.01 4.26
CA ALA A 43 2.00 1.68 3.82
C ALA A 43 0.93 1.00 2.96
N ARG A 44 -0.35 1.14 3.33
CA ARG A 44 -1.46 0.57 2.55
C ARG A 44 -1.61 1.21 1.18
N PHE A 45 -1.51 2.55 1.09
CA PHE A 45 -1.43 3.26 -0.18
C PHE A 45 -0.27 2.76 -1.06
N LEU A 46 0.92 2.62 -0.47
CA LEU A 46 2.09 2.11 -1.18
C LEU A 46 1.86 0.69 -1.73
N SER A 47 1.26 -0.20 -0.94
CA SER A 47 0.93 -1.57 -1.37
C SER A 47 -0.03 -1.61 -2.55
N TYR A 48 -0.99 -0.68 -2.66
CA TYR A 48 -1.83 -0.57 -3.86
C TYR A 48 -1.05 -0.05 -5.05
N HIS A 49 -0.23 0.99 -4.89
CA HIS A 49 0.59 1.53 -5.98
C HIS A 49 1.52 0.48 -6.59
N VAL A 50 2.19 -0.32 -5.75
CA VAL A 50 3.08 -1.39 -6.20
C VAL A 50 2.31 -2.45 -6.99
N ARG A 51 1.12 -2.84 -6.53
CA ARG A 51 0.27 -3.80 -7.26
C ARG A 51 -0.17 -3.27 -8.63
N VAL A 52 -0.56 -2.00 -8.71
CA VAL A 52 -0.89 -1.35 -9.98
C VAL A 52 0.31 -1.35 -10.93
N ALA A 53 1.48 -0.90 -10.45
CA ALA A 53 2.70 -0.86 -11.25
C ALA A 53 3.11 -2.25 -11.76
N ASN A 54 3.10 -3.26 -10.89
CA ASN A 54 3.45 -4.64 -11.25
C ASN A 54 2.42 -5.29 -12.18
N GLY A 55 1.13 -4.93 -12.06
CA GLY A 55 0.07 -5.38 -12.97
C GLY A 55 0.28 -4.81 -14.37
N ILE A 56 0.53 -3.51 -14.47
CA ILE A 56 0.81 -2.82 -15.74
C ILE A 56 2.10 -3.38 -16.38
N ALA A 57 3.21 -3.44 -15.64
CA ALA A 57 4.49 -3.92 -16.15
C ALA A 57 4.43 -5.38 -16.63
N GLY A 58 3.57 -6.19 -16.01
CA GLY A 58 3.37 -7.59 -16.39
C GLY A 58 2.23 -7.84 -17.39
N GLY A 59 1.60 -6.80 -17.95
CA GLY A 59 0.47 -6.95 -18.88
C GLY A 59 -0.79 -7.58 -18.27
N ARG A 60 -0.91 -7.65 -16.94
CA ARG A 60 -2.04 -8.25 -16.23
C ARG A 60 -3.09 -7.18 -15.95
N ALA A 61 -3.90 -6.89 -16.97
CA ALA A 61 -4.89 -5.81 -16.93
C ALA A 61 -5.92 -6.00 -15.80
N GLU A 62 -6.40 -7.21 -15.56
CA GLU A 62 -7.36 -7.48 -14.47
C GLU A 62 -6.75 -7.27 -13.08
N ASP A 63 -5.48 -7.66 -12.87
CA ASP A 63 -4.78 -7.41 -11.60
C ASP A 63 -4.61 -5.90 -11.35
N ALA A 64 -4.22 -5.15 -12.39
CA ALA A 64 -4.09 -3.70 -12.32
C ALA A 64 -5.44 -3.04 -12.04
N ARG A 65 -6.51 -3.49 -12.69
CA ARG A 65 -7.88 -3.01 -12.49
C ARG A 65 -8.37 -3.30 -11.08
N ALA A 66 -8.18 -4.53 -10.58
CA ALA A 66 -8.56 -4.91 -9.23
C ALA A 66 -7.80 -4.08 -8.17
N ALA A 67 -6.51 -3.81 -8.41
CA ALA A 67 -5.72 -2.95 -7.53
C ALA A 67 -6.22 -1.49 -7.53
N LEU A 68 -6.60 -0.95 -8.69
CA LEU A 68 -7.19 0.39 -8.80
C LEU A 68 -8.55 0.49 -8.10
N VAL A 69 -9.44 -0.49 -8.30
CA VAL A 69 -10.75 -0.54 -7.63
C VAL A 69 -10.56 -0.61 -6.11
N GLY A 70 -9.69 -1.49 -5.63
CA GLY A 70 -9.42 -1.62 -4.20
C GLY A 70 -8.80 -0.37 -3.58
N LEU A 71 -7.99 0.38 -4.34
CA LEU A 71 -7.43 1.66 -3.93
C LEU A 71 -8.53 2.72 -3.80
N TRP A 72 -9.43 2.81 -4.78
CA TRP A 72 -10.56 3.73 -4.75
C TRP A 72 -11.52 3.45 -3.59
N SER A 73 -11.85 2.18 -3.34
CA SER A 73 -12.68 1.79 -2.19
C SER A 73 -12.03 2.23 -0.88
N PHE A 74 -10.72 1.98 -0.71
CA PHE A 74 -9.99 2.37 0.49
C PHE A 74 -9.98 3.89 0.71
N GLU A 75 -9.83 4.69 -0.35
CA GLU A 75 -9.93 6.15 -0.26
C GLU A 75 -11.34 6.62 0.10
N SER A 76 -12.35 6.03 -0.55
CA SER A 76 -13.76 6.38 -0.34
C SER A 76 -14.21 6.07 1.08
N ASP A 77 -13.88 4.89 1.59
CA ASP A 77 -14.19 4.48 2.96
C ASP A 77 -13.57 5.45 3.96
N ARG A 78 -12.31 5.85 3.73
CA ARG A 78 -11.61 6.81 4.61
C ARG A 78 -12.22 8.21 4.55
N ALA A 79 -12.62 8.70 3.37
CA ALA A 79 -13.25 10.00 3.21
C ALA A 79 -14.61 10.06 3.93
N ASN A 80 -15.34 8.94 3.96
CA ASN A 80 -16.64 8.81 4.61
C ASN A 80 -16.56 8.53 6.11
N GLY A 81 -15.38 8.68 6.74
CA GLY A 81 -15.21 8.44 8.18
C GLY A 81 -15.18 6.96 8.56
N GLY A 82 -14.99 6.06 7.60
CA GLY A 82 -14.68 4.66 7.86
C GLY A 82 -13.47 4.59 8.77
N SER A 83 -13.70 4.23 10.03
CA SER A 83 -12.63 3.85 10.94
C SER A 83 -11.86 2.76 10.22
N ALA A 84 -10.58 3.01 9.95
CA ALA A 84 -9.63 1.92 9.85
C ALA A 84 -9.64 1.27 11.23
N GLU A 85 -10.66 0.45 11.52
CA GLU A 85 -10.74 -0.34 12.72
C GLU A 85 -9.38 -1.00 12.84
N GLU A 86 -8.74 -0.70 13.97
CA GLU A 86 -7.45 -1.22 14.31
C GLU A 86 -7.59 -2.74 14.37
N GLN A 87 -7.40 -3.42 13.24
CA GLN A 87 -7.25 -4.86 13.26
C GLN A 87 -6.11 -5.14 14.25
N PRO A 88 -6.37 -5.88 15.32
CA PRO A 88 -5.37 -6.16 16.32
C PRO A 88 -4.24 -6.92 15.62
N VAL A 89 -3.13 -6.22 15.38
CA VAL A 89 -1.95 -6.82 14.79
C VAL A 89 -1.38 -7.74 15.86
N GLU A 90 -1.38 -9.04 15.57
CA GLU A 90 -0.64 -10.01 16.36
C GLU A 90 0.82 -9.55 16.42
N ARG A 91 1.28 -9.20 17.62
CA ARG A 91 2.63 -8.67 17.80
C ARG A 91 3.62 -9.75 17.35
N PRO A 92 4.60 -9.41 16.49
CA PRO A 92 5.66 -10.34 16.15
C PRO A 92 6.28 -10.91 17.43
N PRO A 93 6.56 -12.22 17.49
CA PRO A 93 7.13 -12.86 18.67
C PRO A 93 8.45 -12.18 19.05
N ARG A 94 8.70 -12.03 20.35
CA ARG A 94 9.93 -11.41 20.84
C ARG A 94 11.08 -12.40 20.68
N MET A 95 12.32 -11.92 20.60
CA MET A 95 13.54 -12.75 20.56
C MET A 95 13.64 -13.76 21.72
N ARG A 96 12.92 -13.55 22.82
CA ARG A 96 12.82 -14.48 23.94
C ARG A 96 11.98 -15.72 23.62
N ASP A 97 10.99 -15.58 22.75
CA ASP A 97 10.04 -16.63 22.36
C ASP A 97 10.62 -17.51 21.24
N LEU A 98 11.65 -17.02 20.54
CA LEU A 98 12.40 -17.72 19.49
C LEU A 98 13.55 -18.59 20.05
N ARG A 99 13.68 -18.72 21.38
CA ARG A 99 14.73 -19.53 21.98
C ARG A 99 14.45 -21.01 21.73
N LEU A 100 15.32 -21.64 20.96
CA LEU A 100 15.31 -23.09 20.77
C LEU A 100 15.43 -23.79 22.13
N PRO A 101 14.66 -24.86 22.38
CA PRO A 101 14.86 -25.68 23.57
C PRO A 101 16.31 -26.20 23.60
N PRO A 102 16.92 -26.34 24.79
CA PRO A 102 18.31 -26.78 24.90
C PRO A 102 18.48 -28.12 24.20
N VAL A 103 19.36 -28.16 23.21
CA VAL A 103 19.67 -29.35 22.42
C VAL A 103 20.20 -30.42 23.38
N GLN A 104 19.46 -31.52 23.57
CA GLN A 104 19.98 -32.69 24.26
C GLN A 104 21.22 -33.16 23.50
N ARG A 105 22.37 -33.20 24.20
CA ARG A 105 23.60 -33.76 23.63
C ARG A 105 23.31 -35.23 23.35
N LEU A 106 23.44 -35.63 22.09
CA LEU A 106 23.38 -37.04 21.70
C LEU A 106 24.53 -37.75 22.44
N THR A 107 24.18 -38.60 23.40
CA THR A 107 25.14 -39.51 24.04
C THR A 107 25.69 -40.43 22.94
N PRO A 108 27.01 -40.49 22.70
CA PRO A 108 27.55 -41.38 21.68
C PRO A 108 27.23 -42.83 22.04
N LEU A 109 26.76 -43.61 21.06
CA LEU A 109 26.56 -45.04 21.23
C LEU A 109 27.92 -45.72 21.47
N PRO A 110 28.02 -46.65 22.44
CA PRO A 110 29.21 -47.49 22.61
C PRO A 110 29.35 -48.45 21.42
N GLU A 111 30.60 -48.68 20.99
CA GLU A 111 30.98 -49.63 19.93
C GLU A 111 30.57 -51.08 20.26
#